data_AF-A0A3N5RD16-F1
#
_entry.id   AF-A0A3N5RD16-F1
#
_cell.length_a   1.000
_cell.length_b   1.000
_cell.length_c   1.000
_cell.angle_alpha   90.00
_cell.angle_beta   90.00
_cell.angle_gamma   90.00
#
_symmetry.space_group_name_H-M   'P 1'
#
loop_
_entity.id
_entity.type
_entity.pdbx_description
1 polymer ?
#
loop_
_entity_poly.entity_id
_entity_poly.type
_entity_poly.pdbx_seq_one_letter_code
_entity_poly.pdbx_strand_id
1 'polypeptide(L)'
;MKNRPRPECHRECRWLTRPWRRAVIMGLALLVWALGGGSSRAAAKADARREETLARITSLSLPERDRLRQNLKLFRELPDAERDRLRKLHAQLEADSRSGGNLKLVLDNYYDWLKTLTPGQRSDLQREADAATRRKNVAELLQKQQEAADPSNPRRRRMGLSAADLEPVMQVLERQVLSEGYLTEGALTDKTGLARYSVVLRSAFGSDRRESFPPAWMRPELLDELIAAVSDEEQRRLLARDRDVRRRAGRLFVAIFSGVMLEFRSQGEGIDRGKLEEFFVGLK
;
A
#
# COMPACT_ATOMS: atom_id res chain seq x y z
N MET A 1 -56.16 85.15 21.41
CA MET A 1 -56.95 86.13 20.62
C MET A 1 -56.07 87.31 20.22
N LYS A 2 -55.61 87.38 18.97
CA LYS A 2 -55.82 88.55 18.10
C LYS A 2 -55.28 88.26 16.71
N ASN A 3 -56.20 88.42 15.76
CA ASN A 3 -56.07 88.20 14.34
C ASN A 3 -55.25 89.32 13.66
N ARG A 4 -54.76 88.98 12.46
CA ARG A 4 -53.99 89.76 11.48
C ARG A 4 -54.63 91.11 11.07
N PRO A 5 -53.92 91.93 10.25
CA PRO A 5 -54.16 91.81 8.80
C PRO A 5 -52.90 91.91 7.89
N ARG A 6 -53.11 91.46 6.65
CA ARG A 6 -52.24 91.56 5.46
C ARG A 6 -52.33 92.96 4.81
N PRO A 7 -51.44 93.26 3.85
CA PRO A 7 -51.84 93.24 2.42
C PRO A 7 -50.82 92.44 1.57
N GLU A 8 -51.20 91.44 0.75
CA GLU A 8 -51.74 91.53 -0.63
C GLU A 8 -50.87 92.39 -1.58
N CYS A 9 -49.93 91.78 -2.29
CA CYS A 9 -50.02 91.14 -3.63
C CYS A 9 -50.05 92.12 -4.79
N HIS A 10 -48.99 92.17 -5.62
CA HIS A 10 -49.08 91.83 -7.05
C HIS A 10 -47.70 91.70 -7.72
N ARG A 11 -47.46 90.51 -8.29
CA ARG A 11 -46.73 90.15 -9.55
C ARG A 11 -45.30 90.68 -9.73
N GLU A 12 -44.26 89.88 -10.01
CA GLU A 12 -44.20 88.84 -11.04
C GLU A 12 -42.89 88.01 -10.94
N CYS A 13 -42.98 86.72 -11.27
CA CYS A 13 -41.91 85.83 -11.77
C CYS A 13 -40.75 85.43 -10.83
N ARG A 14 -40.22 84.21 -10.80
CA ARG A 14 -40.61 82.88 -11.28
C ARG A 14 -39.51 81.96 -10.69
N TRP A 15 -39.89 81.24 -9.64
CA TRP A 15 -39.31 80.03 -9.06
C TRP A 15 -37.99 79.43 -9.60
N LEU A 16 -37.11 79.15 -8.63
CA LEU A 16 -36.37 77.89 -8.40
C LEU A 16 -35.13 77.53 -9.25
N THR A 17 -34.06 77.32 -8.47
CA THR A 17 -33.04 76.25 -8.59
C THR A 17 -31.87 76.46 -9.54
N ARG A 18 -30.83 77.08 -8.97
CA ARG A 18 -29.42 77.09 -9.43
C ARG A 18 -28.77 75.68 -9.34
N PRO A 19 -27.74 75.40 -10.16
CA PRO A 19 -27.54 74.12 -10.85
C PRO A 19 -26.62 73.09 -10.14
N TRP A 20 -26.47 73.15 -8.82
CA TRP A 20 -25.49 72.31 -8.10
C TRP A 20 -25.97 70.89 -7.75
N ARG A 21 -27.15 70.47 -8.23
CA ARG A 21 -27.70 69.11 -7.99
C ARG A 21 -27.61 68.14 -9.17
N ARG A 22 -26.97 68.51 -10.28
CA ARG A 22 -26.78 67.59 -11.44
C ARG A 22 -25.41 66.90 -11.49
N ALA A 23 -24.43 67.34 -10.70
CA ALA A 23 -23.09 66.73 -10.68
C ALA A 23 -22.96 65.54 -9.70
N VAL A 24 -23.87 65.37 -8.73
CA VAL A 24 -23.76 64.29 -7.72
C VAL A 24 -24.48 63.00 -8.14
N ILE A 25 -25.48 63.07 -9.02
CA ILE A 25 -26.27 61.88 -9.42
C ILE A 25 -25.61 61.12 -10.59
N MET A 26 -24.84 61.79 -11.48
CA MET A 26 -24.06 61.08 -12.52
C MET A 26 -22.70 60.53 -12.05
N GLY A 27 -22.18 60.97 -10.90
CA GLY A 27 -20.98 60.39 -10.30
C GLY A 27 -21.24 59.09 -9.52
N LEU A 28 -22.45 58.91 -9.00
CA LEU A 28 -22.83 57.74 -8.19
C LEU A 28 -23.36 56.56 -9.03
N ALA A 29 -23.83 56.80 -10.25
CA ALA A 29 -24.23 55.72 -11.17
C ALA A 29 -23.04 54.99 -11.83
N LEU A 30 -21.89 55.67 -11.99
CA LEU A 30 -20.66 55.07 -12.52
C LEU A 30 -19.81 54.36 -11.43
N LEU A 31 -19.95 54.74 -10.17
CA LEU A 31 -19.24 54.10 -9.06
C LEU A 31 -19.93 52.79 -8.59
N VAL A 32 -21.24 52.65 -8.81
CA VAL A 32 -21.98 51.40 -8.55
C VAL A 32 -21.73 50.34 -9.64
N TRP A 33 -21.46 50.73 -10.89
CA TRP A 33 -21.07 49.79 -11.94
C TRP A 33 -19.61 49.33 -11.86
N ALA A 34 -18.72 50.12 -11.24
CA ALA A 34 -17.32 49.74 -11.05
C ALA A 34 -17.08 48.78 -9.86
N LEU A 35 -18.02 48.71 -8.89
CA LEU A 35 -17.93 47.81 -7.73
C LEU A 35 -18.65 46.46 -7.91
N GLY A 36 -19.41 46.27 -9.00
CA GLY A 36 -20.13 45.03 -9.30
C GLY A 36 -19.33 43.97 -10.09
N GLY A 37 -18.14 44.30 -10.61
CA GLY A 37 -17.36 43.41 -11.49
C GLY A 37 -16.48 42.37 -10.79
N GLY A 38 -16.33 42.43 -9.46
CA GLY A 38 -15.46 41.51 -8.71
C GLY A 38 -16.09 40.17 -8.35
N SER A 39 -17.42 40.10 -8.27
CA SER A 39 -18.18 38.93 -7.79
C SER A 39 -18.34 37.84 -8.86
N SER A 40 -18.40 38.19 -10.14
CA SER A 40 -18.56 37.23 -11.25
C SER A 40 -17.33 36.33 -11.45
N ARG A 41 -16.12 36.86 -11.25
CA ARG A 41 -14.87 36.11 -11.44
C ARG A 41 -14.59 35.12 -10.30
N ALA A 42 -14.98 35.47 -9.06
CA ALA A 42 -14.87 34.58 -7.91
C ALA A 42 -15.93 33.46 -7.96
N ALA A 43 -17.16 33.78 -8.38
CA ALA A 43 -18.22 32.80 -8.60
C ALA A 43 -17.85 31.80 -9.72
N ALA A 44 -17.38 32.29 -10.87
CA ALA A 44 -16.94 31.44 -11.99
C ALA A 44 -15.80 30.48 -11.60
N LYS A 45 -14.83 30.93 -10.79
CA LYS A 45 -13.77 30.05 -10.26
C LYS A 45 -14.30 29.01 -9.27
N ALA A 46 -15.29 29.36 -8.46
CA ALA A 46 -15.90 28.43 -7.51
C ALA A 46 -16.72 27.35 -8.23
N ASP A 47 -17.42 27.72 -9.30
CA ASP A 47 -18.22 26.79 -10.10
C ASP A 47 -17.33 25.84 -10.91
N ALA A 48 -16.26 26.34 -11.55
CA ALA A 48 -15.27 25.50 -12.22
C ALA A 48 -14.63 24.45 -11.27
N ARG A 49 -14.34 24.85 -10.02
CA ARG A 49 -13.79 23.93 -9.00
C ARG A 49 -14.80 22.88 -8.55
N ARG A 50 -16.09 23.21 -8.51
CA ARG A 50 -17.17 22.25 -8.22
C ARG A 50 -17.31 21.25 -9.35
N GLU A 51 -17.30 21.70 -10.58
CA GLU A 51 -17.37 20.84 -11.77
C GLU A 51 -16.18 19.86 -11.82
N GLU A 52 -14.95 20.35 -11.59
CA GLU A 52 -13.75 19.51 -11.50
C GLU A 52 -13.88 18.45 -10.39
N THR A 53 -14.40 18.84 -9.22
CA THR A 53 -14.62 17.93 -8.09
C THR A 53 -15.66 16.87 -8.44
N LEU A 54 -16.76 17.27 -9.08
CA LEU A 54 -17.81 16.34 -9.50
C LEU A 54 -17.29 15.35 -10.54
N ALA A 55 -16.59 15.84 -11.57
CA ALA A 55 -15.95 15.01 -12.59
C ALA A 55 -15.03 13.96 -11.95
N ARG A 56 -14.18 14.39 -11.00
CA ARG A 56 -13.26 13.51 -10.27
C ARG A 56 -13.98 12.48 -9.40
N ILE A 57 -15.10 12.84 -8.77
CA ILE A 57 -15.90 11.88 -7.99
C ILE A 57 -16.60 10.88 -8.90
N THR A 58 -17.12 11.33 -10.06
CA THR A 58 -17.80 10.46 -11.02
C THR A 58 -16.86 9.48 -11.71
N SER A 59 -15.58 9.82 -11.87
CA SER A 59 -14.57 8.92 -12.44
C SER A 59 -14.11 7.81 -11.49
N LEU A 60 -14.47 7.87 -10.19
CA LEU A 60 -14.11 6.84 -9.22
C LEU A 60 -14.99 5.59 -9.37
N SER A 61 -14.38 4.41 -9.20
CA SER A 61 -15.12 3.14 -9.10
C SER A 61 -16.07 3.13 -7.89
N LEU A 62 -17.05 2.22 -7.88
CA LEU A 62 -17.97 2.06 -6.74
C LEU A 62 -17.25 1.90 -5.38
N PRO A 63 -16.27 0.98 -5.23
CA PRO A 63 -15.56 0.83 -3.95
C PRO A 63 -14.74 2.07 -3.55
N GLU A 64 -14.20 2.82 -4.51
CA GLU A 64 -13.49 4.07 -4.23
C GLU A 64 -14.44 5.19 -3.78
N ARG A 65 -15.63 5.29 -4.39
CA ARG A 65 -16.67 6.23 -3.97
C ARG A 65 -17.17 5.93 -2.55
N ASP A 66 -17.32 4.65 -2.21
CA ASP A 66 -17.74 4.26 -0.86
C ASP A 66 -16.66 4.55 0.19
N ARG A 67 -15.38 4.28 -0.12
CA ARG A 67 -14.26 4.71 0.72
C ARG A 67 -14.24 6.23 0.90
N LEU A 68 -14.45 6.99 -0.17
CA LEU A 68 -14.50 8.45 -0.11
C LEU A 68 -15.64 8.94 0.79
N ARG A 69 -16.83 8.34 0.69
CA ARG A 69 -17.98 8.64 1.55
C ARG A 69 -17.68 8.34 3.02
N GLN A 70 -17.08 7.19 3.32
CA GLN A 70 -16.69 6.81 4.69
C GLN A 70 -15.66 7.79 5.25
N ASN A 71 -14.61 8.11 4.49
CA ASN A 71 -13.60 9.08 4.91
C ASN A 71 -14.18 10.46 5.16
N LEU A 72 -15.13 10.90 4.32
CA LEU A 72 -15.83 12.18 4.53
C LEU A 72 -16.69 12.16 5.80
N LYS A 73 -17.38 11.05 6.09
CA LYS A 73 -18.14 10.88 7.33
C LYS A 73 -17.21 10.99 8.55
N LEU A 74 -16.13 10.21 8.57
CA LEU A 74 -15.14 10.24 9.65
C LEU A 74 -14.53 11.63 9.83
N PHE A 75 -14.17 12.31 8.73
CA PHE A 75 -13.65 13.66 8.80
C PHE A 75 -14.65 14.66 9.40
N ARG A 76 -15.95 14.51 9.12
CA ARG A 76 -17.00 15.36 9.70
C ARG A 76 -17.25 15.08 11.19
N GLU A 77 -16.96 13.87 11.65
CA GLU A 77 -17.07 13.50 13.07
C GLU A 77 -15.89 14.01 13.91
N LEU A 78 -14.78 14.41 13.27
CA LEU A 78 -13.62 14.99 13.99
C LEU A 78 -13.96 16.33 14.65
N PRO A 79 -13.34 16.64 15.81
CA PRO A 79 -13.39 17.97 16.42
C PRO A 79 -12.88 19.06 15.48
N ASP A 80 -13.41 20.28 15.60
CA ASP A 80 -13.03 21.42 14.75
C ASP A 80 -11.53 21.66 14.70
N ALA A 81 -10.85 21.61 15.85
CA ALA A 81 -9.41 21.79 15.94
C ALA A 81 -8.64 20.78 15.07
N GLU A 82 -9.08 19.52 15.05
CA GLU A 82 -8.41 18.47 14.26
C GLU A 82 -8.75 18.60 12.77
N ARG A 83 -9.98 18.97 12.43
CA ARG A 83 -10.34 19.28 11.03
C ARG A 83 -9.50 20.42 10.47
N ASP A 84 -9.29 21.48 11.25
CA ASP A 84 -8.48 22.63 10.84
C ASP A 84 -7.01 22.27 10.72
N ARG A 85 -6.48 21.45 11.64
CA ARG A 85 -5.14 20.90 11.53
C ARG A 85 -4.94 20.13 10.22
N LEU A 86 -5.88 19.26 9.86
CA LEU A 86 -5.83 18.48 8.63
C LEU A 86 -5.95 19.36 7.37
N ARG A 87 -6.80 20.40 7.40
CA ARG A 87 -6.89 21.39 6.30
C ARG A 87 -5.57 22.12 6.10
N LYS A 88 -4.91 22.53 7.21
CA LYS A 88 -3.59 23.17 7.17
C LYS A 88 -2.53 22.24 6.58
N LEU A 89 -2.49 20.98 7.03
CA LEU A 89 -1.58 19.97 6.48
C LEU A 89 -1.81 19.77 4.98
N HIS A 90 -3.06 19.65 4.55
CA HIS A 90 -3.38 19.52 3.13
C HIS A 90 -2.91 20.74 2.32
N ALA A 91 -3.13 21.96 2.83
CA ALA A 91 -2.64 23.17 2.17
C ALA A 91 -1.11 23.22 2.07
N GLN A 92 -0.39 22.74 3.09
CA GLN A 92 1.08 22.63 3.06
C GLN A 92 1.55 21.63 2.00
N LEU A 93 0.90 20.48 1.87
CA LEU A 93 1.22 19.48 0.86
C LEU A 93 0.97 20.00 -0.57
N GLU A 94 -0.13 20.72 -0.76
CA GLU A 94 -0.45 21.36 -2.05
C GLU A 94 0.57 22.44 -2.41
N ALA A 95 1.01 23.24 -1.43
CA ALA A 95 2.03 24.26 -1.65
C ALA A 95 3.41 23.64 -1.97
N ASP A 96 3.79 22.58 -1.26
CA ASP A 96 5.02 21.81 -1.50
C ASP A 96 5.02 21.25 -2.93
N SER A 97 3.94 20.59 -3.35
CA SER A 97 3.82 20.02 -4.70
C SER A 97 3.94 21.09 -5.81
N ARG A 98 3.35 22.28 -5.62
CA ARG A 98 3.48 23.39 -6.59
C ARG A 98 4.90 23.95 -6.66
N SER A 99 5.67 23.79 -5.60
CA SER A 99 7.06 24.25 -5.51
C SER A 99 8.06 23.18 -5.95
N GLY A 100 7.58 22.06 -6.50
CA GLY A 100 8.43 20.93 -6.91
C GLY A 100 8.89 20.03 -5.76
N GLY A 101 8.27 20.15 -4.59
CA GLY A 101 8.54 19.29 -3.44
C GLY A 101 7.92 17.89 -3.57
N ASN A 102 8.42 16.97 -2.75
CA ASN A 102 8.07 15.55 -2.78
C ASN A 102 7.43 15.06 -1.47
N LEU A 103 6.97 15.97 -0.60
CA LEU A 103 6.48 15.60 0.73
C LEU A 103 5.28 14.66 0.67
N LYS A 104 4.40 14.86 -0.31
CA LYS A 104 3.26 13.98 -0.56
C LYS A 104 3.71 12.55 -0.90
N LEU A 105 4.68 12.42 -1.80
CA LEU A 105 5.25 11.12 -2.18
C LEU A 105 5.89 10.41 -0.97
N VAL A 106 6.60 11.15 -0.13
CA VAL A 106 7.21 10.60 1.09
C VAL A 106 6.14 10.06 2.05
N LEU A 107 5.03 10.79 2.22
CA LEU A 107 3.92 10.35 3.07
C LEU A 107 3.21 9.11 2.49
N ASP A 108 3.00 9.07 1.17
CA ASP A 108 2.38 7.94 0.49
C ASP A 108 3.26 6.68 0.64
N ASN A 109 4.57 6.79 0.39
CA ASN A 109 5.52 5.70 0.60
C ASN A 109 5.55 5.21 2.06
N TYR A 110 5.49 6.15 3.02
CA TYR A 110 5.43 5.79 4.43
C TYR A 110 4.13 5.05 4.78
N TYR A 111 3.00 5.50 4.25
CA TYR A 111 1.70 4.84 4.46
C TYR A 111 1.66 3.44 3.87
N ASP A 112 2.20 3.25 2.66
CA ASP A 112 2.30 1.95 2.02
C ASP A 112 3.26 1.02 2.77
N TRP A 113 4.40 1.54 3.23
CA TRP A 113 5.31 0.80 4.08
C TRP A 113 4.66 0.35 5.39
N LEU A 114 3.87 1.21 6.06
CA LEU A 114 3.15 0.84 7.28
C LEU A 114 2.25 -0.38 7.08
N LYS A 115 1.66 -0.57 5.89
CA LYS A 115 0.82 -1.76 5.58
C LYS A 115 1.60 -3.07 5.60
N THR A 116 2.93 -3.02 5.44
CA THR A 116 3.81 -4.20 5.50
C THR A 116 4.11 -4.64 6.94
N LEU A 117 3.85 -3.78 7.92
CA LEU A 117 4.15 -4.05 9.32
C LEU A 117 3.08 -4.90 10.01
N THR A 118 3.51 -5.66 11.02
CA THR A 118 2.59 -6.40 11.89
C THR A 118 1.69 -5.43 12.69
N PRO A 119 0.50 -5.87 13.15
CA PRO A 119 -0.38 -5.04 13.98
C PRO A 119 0.31 -4.47 15.24
N GLY A 120 1.17 -5.26 15.90
CA GLY A 120 1.94 -4.82 17.07
C GLY A 120 2.90 -3.68 16.75
N GLN A 121 3.74 -3.86 15.72
CA GLN A 121 4.70 -2.84 15.29
C GLN A 121 4.04 -1.51 14.88
N ARG A 122 2.88 -1.58 14.22
CA ARG A 122 2.10 -0.36 13.89
C ARG A 122 1.59 0.34 15.13
N SER A 123 1.07 -0.41 16.11
CA SER A 123 0.60 0.14 17.38
C SER A 123 1.74 0.80 18.15
N ASP A 124 2.92 0.20 18.18
CA ASP A 124 4.09 0.75 18.88
C ASP A 124 4.54 2.07 18.25
N LEU A 125 4.60 2.15 16.92
CA LEU A 125 4.91 3.40 16.21
C LEU A 125 3.86 4.48 16.42
N GLN A 126 2.58 4.12 16.56
CA GLN A 126 1.50 5.07 16.81
C GLN A 126 1.52 5.64 18.23
N ARG A 127 1.89 4.83 19.23
CA ARG A 127 1.95 5.24 20.64
C ARG A 127 3.18 6.09 20.95
N GLU A 128 4.25 5.94 20.17
CA GLU A 128 5.46 6.72 20.34
C GLU A 128 5.20 8.21 20.08
N ALA A 129 5.22 9.05 21.11
CA ALA A 129 4.89 10.47 21.01
C ALA A 129 6.07 11.31 20.50
N ASP A 130 7.31 10.87 20.78
CA ASP A 130 8.50 11.61 20.37
C ASP A 130 8.86 11.32 18.89
N ALA A 131 8.98 12.39 18.10
CA ALA A 131 9.29 12.29 16.69
C ALA A 131 10.72 11.78 16.42
N ALA A 132 11.68 12.05 17.30
CA ALA A 132 13.04 11.54 17.13
C ALA A 132 13.10 10.03 17.37
N THR A 133 12.49 9.57 18.45
CA THR A 133 12.39 8.15 18.80
C THR A 133 11.59 7.38 17.75
N ARG A 134 10.45 7.92 17.28
CA ARG A 134 9.67 7.29 16.21
C ARG A 134 10.49 7.11 14.93
N ARG A 135 11.30 8.10 14.52
CA ARG A 135 12.18 7.99 13.35
C ARG A 135 13.22 6.89 13.52
N LYS A 136 13.83 6.78 14.70
CA LYS A 136 14.78 5.70 14.99
C LYS A 136 14.11 4.33 14.87
N ASN A 137 12.92 4.16 15.45
CA ASN A 137 12.16 2.91 15.37
C ASN A 137 11.79 2.54 13.92
N VAL A 138 11.42 3.53 13.11
CA VAL A 138 11.17 3.33 11.67
C VAL A 138 12.44 2.85 10.96
N ALA A 139 13.59 3.48 11.21
CA ALA A 139 14.86 3.08 10.60
C ALA A 139 15.27 1.66 10.98
N GLU A 140 15.13 1.27 12.25
CA GLU A 140 15.41 -0.09 12.72
C GLU A 140 14.48 -1.14 12.07
N LEU A 141 13.19 -0.82 11.92
CA LEU A 141 12.25 -1.73 11.27
C LEU A 141 12.56 -1.88 9.77
N LEU A 142 12.91 -0.79 9.10
CA LEU A 142 13.31 -0.81 7.69
C LEU A 142 14.59 -1.63 7.51
N GLN A 143 15.59 -1.44 8.37
CA GLN A 143 16.82 -2.22 8.36
C GLN A 143 16.54 -3.72 8.58
N LYS A 144 15.69 -4.08 9.56
CA LYS A 144 15.30 -5.48 9.78
C LYS A 144 14.60 -6.08 8.56
N GLN A 145 13.77 -5.31 7.85
CA GLN A 145 13.13 -5.76 6.62
C GLN A 145 14.14 -5.94 5.48
N GLN A 146 15.12 -5.05 5.35
CA GLN A 146 16.20 -5.16 4.36
C GLN A 146 17.11 -6.36 4.65
N GLU A 147 17.56 -6.53 5.90
CA GLU A 147 18.31 -7.70 6.35
C GLU A 147 17.51 -9.00 6.16
N ALA A 148 16.20 -8.94 6.39
CA ALA A 148 15.31 -10.05 6.14
C ALA A 148 15.00 -10.24 4.65
N ALA A 149 15.29 -9.30 3.76
CA ALA A 149 15.10 -9.42 2.32
C ALA A 149 16.40 -9.87 1.61
N ASP A 150 17.56 -9.56 2.20
CA ASP A 150 18.88 -9.90 1.67
C ASP A 150 19.09 -11.43 1.55
N PRO A 151 19.29 -11.95 0.32
CA PRO A 151 19.56 -13.37 0.09
C PRO A 151 20.95 -13.82 0.58
N SER A 152 21.89 -12.90 0.81
CA SER A 152 23.24 -13.20 1.29
C SER A 152 23.34 -13.35 2.82
N ASN A 153 22.27 -13.03 3.56
CA ASN A 153 22.25 -13.07 5.01
C ASN A 153 22.46 -14.51 5.56
N PRO A 154 23.52 -14.77 6.36
CA PRO A 154 23.82 -16.11 6.89
C PRO A 154 22.71 -16.67 7.80
N ARG A 155 21.87 -15.81 8.41
CA ARG A 155 20.69 -16.26 9.16
C ARG A 155 19.59 -16.87 8.27
N ARG A 156 19.49 -16.44 7.01
CA ARG A 156 18.63 -17.07 5.98
C ARG A 156 19.25 -18.33 5.39
N ARG A 157 20.57 -18.38 5.17
CA ARG A 157 21.30 -19.62 4.78
C ARG A 157 21.07 -20.76 5.78
N ARG A 158 20.89 -20.43 7.07
CA ARG A 158 20.53 -21.40 8.11
C ARG A 158 19.09 -21.91 8.05
N MET A 159 18.18 -21.21 7.34
CA MET A 159 16.76 -21.56 7.30
C MET A 159 16.32 -22.18 5.96
N GLY A 160 16.96 -21.86 4.83
CA GLY A 160 16.58 -22.38 3.51
C GLY A 160 17.75 -22.70 2.58
N LEU A 161 17.53 -23.60 1.62
CA LEU A 161 18.48 -23.89 0.54
C LEU A 161 18.63 -22.67 -0.38
N SER A 162 19.85 -22.41 -0.84
CA SER A 162 20.08 -21.42 -1.90
C SER A 162 19.43 -21.90 -3.21
N ALA A 163 19.18 -21.00 -4.17
CA ALA A 163 18.64 -21.42 -5.47
C ALA A 163 19.59 -22.42 -6.19
N ALA A 164 20.90 -22.26 -6.00
CA ALA A 164 21.92 -23.16 -6.56
C ALA A 164 21.90 -24.56 -5.92
N ASP A 165 21.55 -24.65 -4.63
CA ASP A 165 21.44 -25.93 -3.91
C ASP A 165 20.03 -26.55 -4.00
N LEU A 166 19.01 -25.73 -4.24
CA LEU A 166 17.63 -26.18 -4.32
C LEU A 166 17.39 -27.01 -5.58
N GLU A 167 17.86 -26.54 -6.73
CA GLU A 167 17.73 -27.24 -8.02
C GLU A 167 18.20 -28.71 -7.96
N PRO A 168 19.44 -29.04 -7.55
CA PRO A 168 19.89 -30.42 -7.50
C PRO A 168 19.10 -31.27 -6.48
N VAL A 169 18.67 -30.69 -5.36
CA VAL A 169 17.80 -31.39 -4.39
C VAL A 169 16.42 -31.69 -5.00
N MET A 170 15.86 -30.74 -5.74
CA MET A 170 14.58 -30.91 -6.43
C MET A 170 14.66 -31.96 -7.55
N GLN A 171 15.78 -32.06 -8.26
CA GLN A 171 16.01 -33.10 -9.27
C GLN A 171 16.06 -34.51 -8.66
N VAL A 172 16.66 -34.66 -7.48
CA VAL A 172 16.66 -35.95 -6.75
C VAL A 172 15.23 -36.32 -6.35
N LEU A 173 14.45 -35.38 -5.81
CA LEU A 173 13.04 -35.60 -5.49
C LEU A 173 12.21 -35.94 -6.74
N GLU A 174 12.43 -35.25 -7.85
CA GLU A 174 11.75 -35.48 -9.12
C GLU A 174 12.00 -36.90 -9.64
N ARG A 175 13.27 -37.32 -9.66
CA ARG A 175 13.66 -38.68 -10.06
C ARG A 175 12.96 -39.72 -9.20
N GLN A 176 12.93 -39.49 -7.89
CA GLN A 176 12.27 -40.39 -6.96
C GLN A 176 10.78 -40.54 -7.28
N VAL A 177 10.05 -39.42 -7.37
CA VAL A 177 8.60 -39.48 -7.60
C VAL A 177 8.24 -40.02 -8.99
N LEU A 178 9.08 -39.84 -10.00
CA LEU A 178 8.92 -40.50 -11.30
C LEU A 178 9.17 -42.01 -11.18
N SER A 179 10.23 -42.43 -10.48
CA SER A 179 10.58 -43.85 -10.33
C SER A 179 9.54 -44.65 -9.54
N GLU A 180 8.89 -44.03 -8.55
CA GLU A 180 7.84 -44.64 -7.74
C GLU A 180 6.45 -44.55 -8.40
N GLY A 181 6.36 -44.02 -9.63
CA GLY A 181 5.11 -43.89 -10.39
C GLY A 181 4.15 -42.84 -9.82
N TYR A 182 4.66 -41.95 -8.97
CA TYR A 182 3.90 -40.90 -8.29
C TYR A 182 3.69 -39.65 -9.14
N LEU A 183 4.47 -39.49 -10.20
CA LEU A 183 4.28 -38.52 -11.26
C LEU A 183 4.56 -39.18 -12.59
N THR A 184 3.91 -38.68 -13.64
CA THR A 184 4.24 -39.00 -15.02
C THR A 184 5.06 -37.87 -15.62
N GLU A 185 5.99 -38.18 -16.53
CA GLU A 185 6.81 -37.15 -17.20
C GLU A 185 5.95 -36.09 -17.91
N GLY A 186 4.81 -36.50 -18.49
CA GLY A 186 3.85 -35.60 -19.12
C GLY A 186 3.19 -34.59 -18.17
N ALA A 187 3.21 -34.81 -16.85
CA ALA A 187 2.72 -33.83 -15.89
C ALA A 187 3.70 -32.65 -15.68
N LEU A 188 4.95 -32.81 -16.11
CA LEU A 188 6.05 -31.86 -15.91
C LEU A 188 6.51 -31.17 -17.20
N THR A 189 6.11 -31.64 -18.39
CA THR A 189 6.59 -31.14 -19.69
C THR A 189 6.40 -29.63 -19.89
N ASP A 190 5.28 -29.08 -19.41
CA ASP A 190 4.97 -27.64 -19.58
C ASP A 190 5.29 -26.80 -18.33
N LYS A 191 6.04 -27.36 -17.36
CA LYS A 191 6.29 -26.72 -16.06
C LYS A 191 7.78 -26.50 -15.82
N THR A 192 8.11 -25.26 -15.48
CA THR A 192 9.48 -24.82 -15.13
C THR A 192 9.50 -24.07 -13.79
N GLY A 193 10.69 -24.00 -13.17
CA GLY A 193 10.91 -23.30 -11.90
C GLY A 193 9.92 -23.70 -10.80
N LEU A 194 9.35 -22.70 -10.11
CA LEU A 194 8.39 -22.89 -9.02
C LEU A 194 7.15 -23.72 -9.38
N ALA A 195 6.65 -23.59 -10.61
CA ALA A 195 5.50 -24.39 -11.06
C ALA A 195 5.86 -25.86 -11.17
N ARG A 196 7.09 -26.19 -11.57
CA ARG A 196 7.60 -27.56 -11.57
C ARG A 196 7.80 -28.07 -10.16
N TYR A 197 8.46 -27.28 -9.30
CA TYR A 197 8.69 -27.63 -7.91
C TYR A 197 7.39 -27.88 -7.16
N SER A 198 6.35 -27.10 -7.42
CA SER A 198 5.05 -27.26 -6.78
C SER A 198 4.46 -28.67 -6.96
N VAL A 199 4.58 -29.20 -8.18
CA VAL A 199 4.05 -30.53 -8.55
C VAL A 199 4.91 -31.63 -7.93
N VAL A 200 6.23 -31.49 -7.99
CA VAL A 200 7.18 -32.44 -7.39
C VAL A 200 7.00 -32.52 -5.87
N LEU A 201 6.89 -31.37 -5.18
CA LEU A 201 6.71 -31.32 -3.73
C LEU A 201 5.35 -31.88 -3.30
N ARG A 202 4.26 -31.54 -4.01
CA ARG A 202 2.95 -32.12 -3.73
C ARG A 202 2.98 -33.63 -3.85
N SER A 203 3.66 -34.15 -4.86
CA SER A 203 3.82 -35.58 -5.01
C SER A 203 4.71 -36.16 -3.91
N ALA A 204 5.88 -35.58 -3.63
CA ALA A 204 6.78 -36.13 -2.63
C ALA A 204 6.22 -36.10 -1.19
N PHE A 205 5.44 -35.07 -0.83
CA PHE A 205 5.04 -34.78 0.55
C PHE A 205 3.53 -34.85 0.83
N GLY A 206 2.69 -35.10 -0.18
CA GLY A 206 1.22 -35.08 -0.05
C GLY A 206 0.65 -36.13 0.90
N SER A 207 -0.43 -35.75 1.60
CA SER A 207 -1.10 -36.51 2.68
C SER A 207 -1.98 -37.68 2.20
N ASP A 208 -2.30 -37.75 0.90
CA ASP A 208 -3.10 -38.83 0.30
C ASP A 208 -2.41 -40.22 0.34
N ARG A 209 -1.15 -40.27 0.78
CA ARG A 209 -0.32 -41.47 0.74
C ARG A 209 -0.19 -42.11 2.11
N ARG A 210 -1.31 -42.67 2.58
CA ARG A 210 -1.40 -43.37 3.87
C ARG A 210 -0.73 -44.75 3.90
N GLU A 211 -0.23 -45.25 2.77
CA GLU A 211 0.17 -46.67 2.64
C GLU A 211 1.64 -46.98 2.97
N SER A 212 2.52 -45.98 3.10
CA SER A 212 3.92 -46.20 3.51
C SER A 212 4.32 -45.23 4.61
N PHE A 213 4.41 -45.74 5.84
CA PHE A 213 5.02 -45.04 6.96
C PHE A 213 6.33 -45.74 7.34
N PRO A 214 7.48 -45.04 7.38
CA PRO A 214 7.64 -43.63 7.05
C PRO A 214 7.51 -43.34 5.53
N PRO A 215 7.16 -42.10 5.14
CA PRO A 215 7.12 -41.68 3.74
C PRO A 215 8.43 -41.99 3.00
N ALA A 216 8.35 -42.26 1.69
CA ALA A 216 9.50 -42.66 0.88
C ALA A 216 10.68 -41.67 0.95
N TRP A 217 10.39 -40.35 1.00
CA TRP A 217 11.39 -39.29 1.14
C TRP A 217 12.16 -39.30 2.48
N MET A 218 11.64 -40.00 3.50
CA MET A 218 12.30 -40.16 4.80
C MET A 218 13.16 -41.44 4.87
N ARG A 219 13.22 -42.24 3.80
CA ARG A 219 14.12 -43.39 3.75
C ARG A 219 15.57 -42.92 3.88
N PRO A 220 16.40 -43.55 4.73
CA PRO A 220 17.76 -43.09 5.00
C PRO A 220 18.61 -42.88 3.75
N GLU A 221 18.47 -43.76 2.76
CA GLU A 221 19.25 -43.76 1.53
C GLU A 221 18.97 -42.51 0.68
N LEU A 222 17.68 -42.21 0.51
CA LEU A 222 17.23 -41.02 -0.22
C LEU A 222 17.53 -39.74 0.56
N LEU A 223 17.43 -39.79 1.89
CA LEU A 223 17.77 -38.64 2.74
C LEU A 223 19.27 -38.30 2.65
N ASP A 224 20.13 -39.32 2.58
CA ASP A 224 21.57 -39.15 2.36
C ASP A 224 21.86 -38.58 0.95
N GLU A 225 21.17 -39.06 -0.08
CA GLU A 225 21.29 -38.53 -1.46
C GLU A 225 20.86 -37.06 -1.54
N LEU A 226 19.72 -36.70 -0.92
CA LEU A 226 19.23 -35.32 -0.88
C LEU A 226 20.19 -34.39 -0.14
N ILE A 227 20.83 -34.85 0.94
CA ILE A 227 21.82 -34.05 1.68
C ILE A 227 23.12 -33.94 0.89
N ALA A 228 23.54 -34.99 0.19
CA ALA A 228 24.73 -34.97 -0.65
C ALA A 228 24.58 -34.01 -1.85
N ALA A 229 23.36 -33.82 -2.36
CA ALA A 229 23.05 -32.88 -3.44
C ALA A 229 23.24 -31.40 -3.06
N VAL A 230 23.27 -31.06 -1.76
CA VAL A 230 23.55 -29.70 -1.29
C VAL A 230 25.04 -29.41 -1.46
N SER A 231 25.39 -28.38 -2.22
CA SER A 231 26.79 -28.01 -2.54
C SER A 231 27.47 -27.24 -1.40
N ASP A 232 26.70 -26.45 -0.62
CA ASP A 232 27.20 -25.76 0.57
C ASP A 232 27.60 -26.74 1.68
N GLU A 233 28.90 -26.80 1.98
CA GLU A 233 29.49 -27.70 2.97
C GLU A 233 29.06 -27.39 4.42
N GLU A 234 28.82 -26.11 4.77
CA GLU A 234 28.31 -25.75 6.10
C GLU A 234 26.87 -26.23 6.26
N GLN A 235 26.04 -26.01 5.24
CA GLN A 235 24.64 -26.44 5.25
C GLN A 235 24.51 -27.97 5.24
N ARG A 236 25.34 -28.66 4.44
CA ARG A 236 25.42 -30.13 4.42
C ARG A 236 25.77 -30.70 5.79
N ARG A 237 26.79 -30.14 6.48
CA ARG A 237 27.17 -30.54 7.84
C ARG A 237 26.05 -30.30 8.84
N LEU A 238 25.33 -29.19 8.74
CA LEU A 238 24.18 -28.89 9.61
C LEU A 238 23.05 -29.92 9.43
N LEU A 239 22.72 -30.28 8.19
CA LEU A 239 21.68 -31.26 7.88
C LEU A 239 22.09 -32.67 8.35
N ALA A 240 23.36 -33.03 8.18
CA ALA A 240 23.92 -34.33 8.59
C ALA A 240 24.21 -34.46 10.09
N ARG A 241 24.14 -33.36 10.87
CA ARG A 241 24.62 -33.32 12.27
C ARG A 241 23.93 -34.29 13.23
N ASP A 242 22.65 -34.59 13.03
CA ASP A 242 21.87 -35.39 13.97
C ASP A 242 21.89 -36.85 13.54
N ARG A 243 21.97 -37.80 14.49
CA ARG A 243 21.86 -39.24 14.19
C ARG A 243 20.42 -39.72 13.99
N ASP A 244 19.44 -38.91 14.41
CA ASP A 244 18.02 -39.22 14.30
C ASP A 244 17.47 -38.88 12.91
N VAL A 245 17.06 -39.91 12.17
CA VAL A 245 16.52 -39.80 10.80
C VAL A 245 15.32 -38.85 10.74
N ARG A 246 14.43 -38.85 11.74
CA ARG A 246 13.24 -37.97 11.75
C ARG A 246 13.63 -36.51 11.91
N ARG A 247 14.63 -36.22 12.75
CA ARG A 247 15.12 -34.85 12.95
C ARG A 247 15.87 -34.33 11.72
N ARG A 248 16.70 -35.18 11.11
CA ARG A 248 17.37 -34.87 9.83
C ARG A 248 16.36 -34.57 8.73
N ALA A 249 15.37 -35.45 8.55
CA ALA A 249 14.28 -35.29 7.58
C ALA A 249 13.47 -34.01 7.82
N GLY A 250 13.11 -33.70 9.07
CA GLY A 250 12.41 -32.46 9.41
C GLY A 250 13.22 -31.20 9.09
N ARG A 251 14.54 -31.20 9.33
CA ARG A 251 15.41 -30.07 8.98
C ARG A 251 15.56 -29.90 7.47
N LEU A 252 15.72 -31.01 6.75
CA LEU A 252 15.79 -30.98 5.28
C LEU A 252 14.47 -30.45 4.69
N PHE A 253 13.33 -30.92 5.17
CA PHE A 253 12.01 -30.42 4.78
C PHE A 253 11.91 -28.90 4.98
N VAL A 254 12.27 -28.41 6.16
CA VAL A 254 12.28 -26.96 6.45
C VAL A 254 13.24 -26.21 5.52
N ALA A 255 14.41 -26.77 5.21
CA ALA A 255 15.39 -26.15 4.32
C ALA A 255 14.89 -26.06 2.87
N ILE A 256 14.28 -27.14 2.35
CA ILE A 256 13.69 -27.18 1.00
C ILE A 256 12.53 -26.18 0.90
N PHE A 257 11.57 -26.24 1.82
CA PHE A 257 10.42 -25.33 1.83
C PHE A 257 10.84 -23.87 1.96
N SER A 258 11.81 -23.58 2.82
CA SER A 258 12.32 -22.22 2.96
C SER A 258 13.07 -21.76 1.72
N GLY A 259 13.81 -22.64 1.02
CA GLY A 259 14.44 -22.33 -0.27
C GLY A 259 13.42 -21.97 -1.35
N VAL A 260 12.36 -22.77 -1.50
CA VAL A 260 11.26 -22.50 -2.44
C VAL A 260 10.56 -21.18 -2.12
N MET A 261 10.36 -20.89 -0.83
CA MET A 261 9.79 -19.61 -0.39
C MET A 261 10.71 -18.41 -0.66
N LEU A 262 12.03 -18.60 -0.64
CA LEU A 262 13.00 -17.56 -1.00
C LEU A 262 12.92 -17.25 -2.50
N GLU A 263 12.89 -18.28 -3.34
CA GLU A 263 12.75 -18.14 -4.79
C GLU A 263 11.39 -17.53 -5.20
N PHE A 264 10.31 -17.90 -4.50
CA PHE A 264 9.01 -17.26 -4.71
C PHE A 264 9.06 -15.75 -4.41
N ARG A 265 9.69 -15.36 -3.29
CA ARG A 265 9.79 -13.95 -2.90
C ARG A 265 10.69 -13.16 -3.85
N SER A 266 11.72 -13.78 -4.45
CA SER A 266 12.59 -13.09 -5.40
C SER A 266 11.93 -12.87 -6.77
N GLN A 267 10.91 -13.65 -7.13
CA GLN A 267 10.08 -13.45 -8.33
C GLN A 267 8.95 -12.41 -8.14
N GLY A 268 9.02 -11.61 -7.08
CA GLY A 268 7.92 -10.83 -6.50
C GLY A 268 7.38 -9.63 -7.29
N GLU A 269 6.89 -9.81 -8.51
CA GLU A 269 6.06 -8.80 -9.20
C GLU A 269 4.91 -9.35 -10.08
N GLY A 270 4.67 -10.67 -10.14
CA GLY A 270 3.69 -11.23 -11.11
C GLY A 270 2.74 -12.34 -10.66
N ILE A 271 2.76 -12.80 -9.41
CA ILE A 271 1.99 -13.98 -9.01
C ILE A 271 0.92 -13.64 -7.96
N ASP A 272 -0.33 -13.81 -8.38
CA ASP A 272 -1.56 -13.60 -7.62
C ASP A 272 -1.58 -14.41 -6.31
N ARG A 273 -1.99 -13.73 -5.23
CA ARG A 273 -2.17 -14.29 -3.89
C ARG A 273 -3.18 -15.46 -3.89
N GLY A 274 -4.10 -15.52 -4.85
CA GLY A 274 -5.00 -16.65 -5.05
C GLY A 274 -4.28 -17.95 -5.45
N LYS A 275 -3.21 -17.88 -6.25
CA LYS A 275 -2.39 -19.05 -6.61
C LYS A 275 -1.59 -19.61 -5.42
N LEU A 276 -1.27 -18.76 -4.44
CA LEU A 276 -0.64 -19.19 -3.19
C LEU A 276 -1.59 -20.03 -2.33
N GLU A 277 -2.84 -19.62 -2.19
CA GLU A 277 -3.82 -20.38 -1.43
C GLU A 277 -4.13 -21.72 -2.10
N GLU A 278 -4.24 -21.77 -3.42
CA GLU A 278 -4.38 -23.03 -4.16
C GLU A 278 -3.16 -23.95 -4.01
N PHE A 279 -1.94 -23.38 -4.01
CA PHE A 279 -0.70 -24.12 -3.80
C PHE A 279 -0.61 -24.77 -2.41
N PHE A 280 -0.95 -24.03 -1.35
CA PHE A 280 -0.79 -24.49 0.05
C PHE A 280 -2.00 -25.25 0.62
N VAL A 281 -3.21 -25.01 0.11
CA VAL A 281 -4.40 -25.76 0.54
C VAL A 281 -4.33 -27.21 0.04
N GLY A 282 -3.74 -27.47 -1.13
CA GLY A 282 -3.54 -28.82 -1.66
C GLY A 282 -2.30 -29.57 -1.11
N LEU A 283 -1.57 -29.01 -0.15
CA LEU A 283 -0.44 -29.65 0.53
C LEU A 283 -0.77 -30.12 1.97
N LYS A 284 -1.96 -29.76 2.49
CA LYS A 284 -2.52 -30.30 3.73
C LYS A 284 -3.33 -31.55 3.41
#